data_AF-W7QE13-F1
#
_entry.id   AF-W7QE13-F1
#
_cell.length_a   1.000
_cell.length_b   1.000
_cell.length_c   1.000
_cell.angle_alpha   90.00
_cell.angle_beta   90.00
_cell.angle_gamma   90.00
#
_symmetry.space_group_name_H-M   'P 1'
#
loop_
_entity.id
_entity.type
_entity.pdbx_description
1 polymer ?
#
loop_
_entity_poly.entity_id
_entity_poly.type
_entity_poly.pdbx_seq_one_letter_code
_entity_poly.pdbx_strand_id
1 'polypeptide(L)'
;MVAIVDARQAPDGELVAQARARGIRVIEGAAVLEAKGSTRVSGARVATIDPAAFTVTGPAETLACDTIASSGGYSPVIHLASHTGARPTWSDDVLGFVPSLVKGVHAAGSARGIHDLTEGLADGMAKACEALSALGKSADVIALPQVDAIREGAACALYQVPHEKPTLRAPKQFVDLQNDVTAAAIELATREGFESIEHVKRYTAMGFGTDQASSAISTVWPSLPAAWASRSPRWAPRYSGPTTRRSPSAPSPAAIAATSSTPSVTPPCTSGTWKTAPSSRTWASGSAPGIFHKRSTASRRPCMMP
;
A
#
# COMPACT_ATOMS: atom_id res chain seq x y z
N MET A 1 26.36 6.97 11.91
CA MET A 1 24.95 7.28 12.27
C MET A 1 24.96 8.49 13.18
N VAL A 2 24.12 9.50 12.92
CA VAL A 2 24.15 10.78 13.65
C VAL A 2 23.42 10.70 14.99
N ALA A 3 22.18 10.24 14.98
CA ALA A 3 21.38 9.95 16.17
C ALA A 3 20.22 9.00 15.79
N ILE A 4 19.63 8.35 16.80
CA ILE A 4 18.31 7.73 16.71
C ILE A 4 17.32 8.71 17.35
N VAL A 5 16.27 9.05 16.62
CA VAL A 5 15.18 9.91 17.12
C VAL A 5 13.99 8.99 17.35
N ASP A 6 13.63 8.77 18.61
CA ASP A 6 12.60 7.81 19.01
C ASP A 6 11.41 8.55 19.63
N ALA A 7 10.22 8.36 19.05
CA ALA A 7 9.00 9.03 19.49
C ALA A 7 8.50 8.55 20.87
N ARG A 8 8.97 7.39 21.34
CA ARG A 8 8.61 6.84 22.64
C ARG A 8 9.30 7.64 23.75
N GLN A 9 8.57 7.98 24.82
CA GLN A 9 9.10 8.79 25.93
C GLN A 9 10.20 8.09 26.73
N ALA A 10 10.14 6.77 26.85
CA ALA A 10 11.15 5.94 27.51
C ALA A 10 11.33 4.65 26.69
N PRO A 11 12.01 4.72 25.53
CA PRO A 11 12.15 3.57 24.66
C PRO A 11 12.99 2.51 25.37
N ASP A 12 12.44 1.31 25.40
CA ASP A 12 13.10 0.12 25.89
C ASP A 12 13.17 -0.95 24.79
N GLY A 13 13.81 -2.06 25.12
CA GLY A 13 14.07 -3.16 24.20
C GLY A 13 15.55 -3.42 24.04
N GLU A 14 15.85 -4.60 23.51
CA GLU A 14 17.23 -5.05 23.35
C GLU A 14 18.00 -4.17 22.37
N LEU A 15 17.40 -3.81 21.24
CA LEU A 15 18.04 -2.95 20.24
C LEU A 15 18.33 -1.54 20.75
N VAL A 16 17.47 -1.01 21.64
CA VAL A 16 17.72 0.28 22.30
C VAL A 16 18.92 0.18 23.24
N ALA A 17 18.99 -0.88 24.05
CA ALA A 17 20.12 -1.13 24.93
C ALA A 17 21.43 -1.33 24.14
N GLN A 18 21.39 -2.09 23.05
CA GLN A 18 22.54 -2.27 22.16
C GLN A 18 22.98 -0.95 21.51
N ALA A 19 22.05 -0.10 21.08
CA ALA A 19 22.38 1.22 20.54
C ALA A 19 23.12 2.08 21.57
N ARG A 20 22.60 2.15 22.80
CA ARG A 20 23.25 2.89 23.90
C ARG A 20 24.63 2.32 24.23
N ALA A 21 24.77 1.00 24.30
CA ALA A 21 26.04 0.32 24.57
C ALA A 21 27.10 0.62 23.49
N ARG A 22 26.68 0.87 22.25
CA ARG A 22 27.55 1.30 21.14
C ARG A 22 27.82 2.81 21.12
N GLY A 23 27.36 3.56 22.11
CA GLY A 23 27.55 5.02 22.19
C GLY A 23 26.72 5.81 21.18
N ILE A 24 25.66 5.21 20.62
CA ILE A 24 24.75 5.91 19.72
C ILE A 24 23.90 6.88 20.53
N ARG A 25 23.84 8.14 20.10
CA ARG A 25 22.92 9.14 20.65
C ARG A 25 21.47 8.74 20.36
N VAL A 26 20.70 8.46 21.39
CA VAL A 26 19.24 8.23 21.32
C VAL A 26 18.54 9.46 21.90
N ILE A 27 17.72 10.12 21.10
CA ILE A 27 16.89 11.27 21.49
C ILE A 27 15.47 10.73 21.70
N GLU A 28 15.08 10.62 22.96
CA GLU A 28 13.84 9.99 23.41
C GLU A 28 12.69 11.00 23.40
N GLY A 29 11.45 10.50 23.26
CA GLY A 29 10.25 11.33 23.21
C GLY A 29 10.28 12.36 22.09
N ALA A 30 10.99 12.10 21.00
CA ALA A 30 11.28 13.07 19.96
C ALA A 30 10.94 12.57 18.57
N ALA A 31 10.73 13.51 17.65
CA ALA A 31 10.47 13.22 16.25
C ALA A 31 11.23 14.17 15.33
N VAL A 32 11.44 13.72 14.09
CA VAL A 32 11.92 14.58 13.01
C VAL A 32 10.76 15.49 12.57
N LEU A 33 10.85 16.78 12.89
CA LEU A 33 9.86 17.78 12.50
C LEU A 33 9.98 18.15 11.02
N GLU A 34 11.21 18.28 10.53
CA GLU A 34 11.51 18.66 9.16
C GLU A 34 12.79 17.99 8.64
N ALA A 35 12.75 17.49 7.41
CA ALA A 35 13.97 17.28 6.64
C ALA A 35 14.45 18.62 6.06
N LYS A 36 15.77 18.85 6.11
CA LYS A 36 16.43 20.01 5.51
C LYS A 36 17.16 19.58 4.25
N GLY A 37 17.17 20.46 3.25
CA GLY A 37 17.80 20.22 1.96
C GLY A 37 16.98 20.78 0.80
N SER A 38 17.57 20.78 -0.39
CA SER A 38 16.90 21.18 -1.64
C SER A 38 16.65 19.97 -2.53
N THR A 39 17.70 19.42 -3.13
CA THR A 39 17.66 18.24 -4.01
C THR A 39 17.94 16.93 -3.27
N ARG A 40 18.54 17.02 -2.08
CA ARG A 40 18.84 15.88 -1.20
C ARG A 40 18.81 16.35 0.25
N VAL A 41 18.66 15.40 1.17
CA VAL A 41 18.75 15.67 2.61
C VAL A 41 20.15 16.18 2.97
N SER A 42 20.20 17.26 3.72
CA SER A 42 21.42 17.83 4.32
C SER A 42 21.32 18.01 5.84
N GLY A 43 20.13 17.79 6.41
CA GLY A 43 19.93 17.74 7.85
C GLY A 43 18.52 17.35 8.24
N ALA A 44 18.31 17.19 9.54
CA ALA A 44 17.01 16.92 10.15
C ALA A 44 16.80 17.91 11.31
N ARG A 45 15.68 18.62 11.32
CA ARG A 45 15.24 19.37 12.50
C ARG A 45 14.43 18.43 13.38
N VAL A 46 14.88 18.25 14.62
CA VAL A 46 14.30 17.31 15.58
C VAL A 46 13.91 18.05 16.85
N ALA A 47 12.83 17.63 17.50
CA ALA A 47 12.40 18.19 18.78
C ALA A 47 11.66 17.12 19.58
N THR A 48 11.58 17.30 20.90
CA THR A 48 10.70 16.49 21.74
C THR A 48 9.24 16.82 21.44
N ILE A 49 8.40 15.80 21.48
CA ILE A 49 6.98 15.89 21.16
C ILE A 49 6.14 15.20 22.24
N ASP A 50 4.88 15.61 22.33
CA ASP A 50 3.83 14.85 23.00
C ASP A 50 2.86 14.33 21.93
N PRO A 51 2.91 13.04 21.58
CA PRO A 51 2.00 12.45 20.61
C PRO A 51 0.52 12.53 21.01
N ALA A 52 0.22 12.42 22.31
CA ALA A 52 -1.15 12.40 22.82
C ALA A 52 -1.76 13.81 22.84
N ALA A 53 -0.98 14.81 23.27
CA ALA A 53 -1.39 16.22 23.22
C ALA A 53 -1.27 16.83 21.82
N PHE A 54 -0.60 16.14 20.88
CA PHE A 54 -0.28 16.62 19.54
C PHE A 54 0.49 17.96 19.57
N THR A 55 1.54 18.05 20.38
CA THR A 55 2.36 19.26 20.55
C THR A 55 3.85 18.99 20.44
N VAL A 56 4.60 20.03 20.09
CA VAL A 56 6.06 20.08 20.24
C VAL A 56 6.34 20.61 21.65
N THR A 57 7.12 19.89 22.44
CA THR A 57 7.30 20.16 23.88
C THR A 57 8.64 20.79 24.22
N GLY A 58 9.64 20.68 23.35
CA GLY A 58 11.00 21.15 23.61
C GLY A 58 11.60 21.95 22.46
N PRO A 59 12.77 22.56 22.68
CA PRO A 59 13.47 23.31 21.64
C PRO A 59 13.88 22.38 20.49
N ALA A 60 13.78 22.88 19.26
CA ALA A 60 14.23 22.15 18.11
C ALA A 60 15.75 22.29 17.92
N GLU A 61 16.43 21.17 17.68
CA GLU A 61 17.84 21.16 17.25
C GLU A 61 17.93 20.70 15.79
N THR A 62 19.00 21.11 15.09
CA THR A 62 19.26 20.65 13.73
C THR A 62 20.47 19.73 13.73
N LEU A 63 20.26 18.50 13.26
CA LEU A 63 21.30 17.50 13.07
C LEU A 63 21.74 17.52 11.60
N ALA A 64 23.05 17.69 11.36
CA ALA A 64 23.59 17.55 10.01
C ALA A 64 23.62 16.06 9.63
N CYS A 65 22.93 15.69 8.56
CA CYS A 65 22.85 14.31 8.07
C CYS A 65 22.52 14.31 6.58
N ASP A 66 22.95 13.28 5.86
CA ASP A 66 22.62 13.10 4.44
C ASP A 66 21.45 12.16 4.17
N THR A 67 21.01 11.44 5.20
CA THR A 67 20.03 10.35 5.10
C THR A 67 19.17 10.33 6.35
N ILE A 68 17.85 10.18 6.17
CA ILE A 68 16.89 9.92 7.25
C ILE A 68 16.27 8.56 6.97
N ALA A 69 16.59 7.58 7.84
CA ALA A 69 15.91 6.29 7.84
C ALA A 69 14.70 6.36 8.77
N SER A 70 13.52 6.08 8.24
CA SER A 70 12.25 6.15 9.00
C SER A 70 11.74 4.74 9.31
N SER A 71 11.34 4.52 10.56
CA SER A 71 10.64 3.32 11.00
C SER A 71 9.36 3.75 11.71
N GLY A 72 8.22 3.67 11.01
CA GLY A 72 6.90 4.04 11.52
C GLY A 72 6.08 2.85 12.05
N GLY A 73 6.71 1.69 12.22
CA GLY A 73 6.05 0.43 12.54
C GLY A 73 5.68 -0.40 11.31
N TYR A 74 4.98 -1.51 11.55
CA TYR A 74 4.59 -2.47 10.54
C TYR A 74 3.11 -2.33 10.16
N SER A 75 2.77 -2.81 8.97
CA SER A 75 1.41 -2.80 8.46
C SER A 75 1.11 -4.16 7.84
N PRO A 76 0.20 -4.97 8.41
CA PRO A 76 -0.11 -6.28 7.87
C PRO A 76 -0.58 -6.22 6.41
N VAL A 77 -0.04 -7.13 5.58
CA VAL A 77 -0.35 -7.18 4.14
C VAL A 77 -1.66 -7.93 3.92
N ILE A 78 -2.77 -7.22 4.08
CA ILE A 78 -4.13 -7.80 4.06
C ILE A 78 -4.80 -7.82 2.67
N HIS A 79 -4.05 -7.56 1.60
CA HIS A 79 -4.60 -7.33 0.25
C HIS A 79 -5.45 -8.51 -0.25
N LEU A 80 -4.90 -9.73 -0.18
CA LEU A 80 -5.59 -10.93 -0.66
C LEU A 80 -6.84 -11.25 0.19
N ALA A 81 -6.73 -11.13 1.51
CA ALA A 81 -7.88 -11.32 2.40
C ALA A 81 -9.00 -10.31 2.09
N SER A 82 -8.65 -9.06 1.79
CA SER A 82 -9.63 -8.01 1.45
C SER A 82 -10.38 -8.29 0.14
N HIS A 83 -9.78 -9.04 -0.81
CA HIS A 83 -10.45 -9.43 -2.07
C HIS A 83 -11.60 -10.42 -1.86
N THR A 84 -11.67 -11.07 -0.70
CA THR A 84 -12.77 -11.98 -0.36
C THR A 84 -14.07 -11.26 0.02
N GLY A 85 -14.04 -9.92 0.09
CA GLY A 85 -15.17 -9.09 0.51
C GLY A 85 -15.28 -8.94 2.03
N ALA A 86 -14.50 -9.69 2.81
CA ALA A 86 -14.42 -9.51 4.26
C ALA A 86 -13.70 -8.20 4.60
N ARG A 87 -14.34 -7.37 5.44
CA ARG A 87 -13.75 -6.09 5.87
C ARG A 87 -12.72 -6.35 6.96
N PRO A 88 -11.49 -5.84 6.84
CA PRO A 88 -10.48 -5.98 7.88
C PRO A 88 -10.87 -5.22 9.15
N THR A 89 -10.31 -5.65 10.28
CA THR A 89 -10.57 -5.08 11.60
C THR A 89 -9.33 -4.37 12.12
N TRP A 90 -9.53 -3.27 12.85
CA TRP A 90 -8.44 -2.59 13.55
C TRP A 90 -8.01 -3.41 14.76
N SER A 91 -6.70 -3.46 15.03
CA SER A 91 -6.13 -4.03 16.25
C SER A 91 -5.26 -2.98 16.93
N ASP A 92 -5.58 -2.65 18.19
CA ASP A 92 -4.81 -1.71 19.00
C ASP A 92 -3.45 -2.29 19.43
N ASP A 93 -3.33 -3.62 19.50
CA ASP A 93 -2.06 -4.28 19.83
C ASP A 93 -1.06 -4.18 18.67
N VAL A 94 -1.56 -4.26 17.43
CA VAL A 94 -0.75 -4.20 16.20
C VAL A 94 -0.59 -2.76 15.70
N LEU A 95 -1.46 -1.85 16.16
CA LEU A 95 -1.60 -0.49 15.62
C LEU A 95 -1.86 -0.49 14.11
N GLY A 96 -2.69 -1.43 13.65
CA GLY A 96 -2.92 -1.65 12.23
C GLY A 96 -4.15 -2.51 11.93
N PHE A 97 -4.48 -2.62 10.64
CA PHE A 97 -5.54 -3.53 10.19
C PHE A 97 -5.04 -4.96 10.09
N VAL A 98 -5.80 -5.86 10.71
CA VAL A 98 -5.64 -7.30 10.58
C VAL A 98 -6.75 -7.88 9.69
N PRO A 99 -6.51 -8.99 8.99
CA PRO A 99 -7.44 -9.52 8.01
C PRO A 99 -8.62 -10.19 8.70
N SER A 100 -9.83 -9.89 8.24
CA SER A 100 -10.98 -10.76 8.46
C SER A 100 -10.94 -11.88 7.43
N LEU A 101 -11.09 -13.12 7.89
CA LEU A 101 -10.94 -14.31 7.04
C LEU A 101 -12.31 -14.94 6.73
N VAL A 102 -12.45 -15.46 5.52
CA VAL A 102 -13.59 -16.30 5.11
C VAL A 102 -13.22 -17.77 5.21
N LYS A 103 -14.22 -18.66 5.20
CA LYS A 103 -14.00 -20.11 5.26
C LYS A 103 -13.02 -20.57 4.17
N GLY A 104 -12.03 -21.36 4.56
CA GLY A 104 -11.01 -21.91 3.66
C GLY A 104 -9.82 -20.97 3.37
N VAL A 105 -9.79 -19.79 3.99
CA VAL A 105 -8.65 -18.87 3.91
C VAL A 105 -8.00 -18.76 5.29
N HIS A 106 -6.70 -19.01 5.35
CA HIS A 106 -5.89 -18.84 6.56
C HIS A 106 -4.86 -17.74 6.30
N ALA A 107 -4.66 -16.88 7.28
CA ALA A 107 -3.51 -15.97 7.34
C ALA A 107 -2.54 -16.48 8.41
N ALA A 108 -1.24 -16.23 8.24
CA ALA A 108 -0.22 -16.62 9.20
C ALA A 108 0.86 -15.53 9.33
N GLY A 109 1.51 -15.45 10.49
CA GLY A 109 2.64 -14.56 10.76
C GLY A 109 2.25 -13.08 10.69
N SER A 110 3.09 -12.26 10.04
CA SER A 110 2.93 -10.80 9.99
C SER A 110 1.65 -10.34 9.30
N ALA A 111 1.05 -11.16 8.44
CA ALA A 111 -0.26 -10.89 7.87
C ALA A 111 -1.37 -10.85 8.94
N ARG A 112 -1.15 -11.45 10.11
CA ARG A 112 -2.02 -11.38 11.30
C ARG A 112 -1.54 -10.39 12.35
N GLY A 113 -0.44 -9.68 12.10
CA GLY A 113 0.21 -8.78 13.05
C GLY A 113 1.21 -9.45 14.00
N ILE A 114 1.61 -10.71 13.73
CA ILE A 114 2.68 -11.38 14.47
C ILE A 114 4.01 -11.04 13.81
N HIS A 115 4.77 -10.14 14.44
CA HIS A 115 6.02 -9.61 13.89
C HIS A 115 7.28 -10.29 14.43
N ASP A 116 7.20 -10.93 15.61
CA ASP A 116 8.28 -11.79 16.10
C ASP A 116 8.47 -13.00 15.19
N LEU A 117 9.73 -13.31 14.87
CA LEU A 117 10.08 -14.37 13.93
C LEU A 117 9.78 -15.76 14.49
N THR A 118 10.04 -15.98 15.78
CA THR A 118 9.78 -17.26 16.46
C THR A 118 8.29 -17.55 16.48
N GLU A 119 7.50 -16.56 16.91
CA GLU A 119 6.05 -16.66 16.95
C GLU A 119 5.46 -16.79 15.55
N GLY A 120 6.01 -16.07 14.56
CA GLY A 120 5.57 -16.15 13.17
C GLY A 120 5.79 -17.54 12.56
N LEU A 121 6.91 -18.20 12.85
CA LEU A 121 7.19 -19.57 12.42
C LEU A 121 6.24 -20.57 13.10
N ALA A 122 6.01 -20.42 14.40
CA ALA A 122 5.08 -21.26 15.15
C ALA A 122 3.64 -21.10 14.65
N ASP A 123 3.21 -19.86 14.38
CA ASP A 123 1.89 -19.57 13.81
C ASP A 123 1.74 -20.17 12.41
N GLY A 124 2.77 -20.04 11.56
CA GLY A 124 2.80 -20.67 10.25
C GLY A 124 2.57 -22.18 10.32
N MET A 125 3.25 -22.87 11.25
CA MET A 125 3.06 -24.30 11.48
C MET A 125 1.63 -24.64 11.91
N ALA A 126 1.10 -23.89 12.88
CA ALA A 126 -0.25 -24.08 13.38
C ALA A 126 -1.30 -23.92 12.27
N LYS A 127 -1.17 -22.87 11.45
CA LYS A 127 -2.11 -22.60 10.34
C LYS A 127 -1.99 -23.60 9.20
N ALA A 128 -0.80 -24.14 8.95
CA ALA A 128 -0.63 -25.25 8.02
C ALA A 128 -1.34 -26.52 8.51
N CYS A 129 -1.23 -26.85 9.80
CA CYS A 129 -1.92 -28.00 10.40
C CYS A 129 -3.45 -27.86 10.35
N GLU A 130 -3.97 -26.66 10.63
CA GLU A 130 -5.40 -26.35 10.49
C GLU A 130 -5.88 -26.54 9.04
N ALA A 131 -5.12 -26.03 8.07
CA ALA A 131 -5.45 -26.16 6.66
C ALA A 131 -5.44 -27.62 6.19
N LEU A 132 -4.47 -28.43 6.62
CA LEU A 132 -4.42 -29.87 6.33
C LEU A 132 -5.61 -30.61 6.94
N SER A 133 -5.92 -30.32 8.20
CA SER A 133 -7.05 -30.94 8.91
C SER A 133 -8.38 -30.65 8.22
N ALA A 134 -8.58 -29.42 7.73
CA ALA A 134 -9.76 -29.04 6.95
C ALA A 134 -9.90 -29.80 5.62
N LEU A 135 -8.78 -30.32 5.08
CA LEU A 135 -8.73 -31.16 3.88
C LEU A 135 -8.81 -32.67 4.20
N GLY A 136 -9.01 -33.06 5.46
CA GLY A 136 -8.97 -34.45 5.89
C GLY A 136 -7.58 -35.08 5.77
N LYS A 137 -6.52 -34.25 5.80
CA LYS A 137 -5.12 -34.68 5.73
C LYS A 137 -4.43 -34.39 7.05
N SER A 138 -3.39 -35.14 7.33
CA SER A 138 -2.42 -34.86 8.38
C SER A 138 -1.02 -34.87 7.78
N ALA A 139 -0.10 -34.19 8.45
CA ALA A 139 1.33 -34.26 8.19
C ALA A 139 2.06 -34.30 9.53
N ASP A 140 3.26 -34.86 9.53
CA ASP A 140 4.12 -34.84 10.71
C ASP A 140 4.54 -33.40 11.01
N VAL A 141 4.51 -33.03 12.29
CA VAL A 141 5.00 -31.73 12.74
C VAL A 141 6.51 -31.70 12.56
N ILE A 142 7.01 -30.74 11.79
CA ILE A 142 8.45 -30.54 11.63
C ILE A 142 9.01 -29.71 12.79
N ALA A 143 10.26 -29.98 13.15
CA ALA A 143 10.99 -29.12 14.07
C ALA A 143 11.22 -27.75 13.41
N LEU A 144 10.81 -26.69 14.08
CA LEU A 144 11.03 -25.32 13.63
C LEU A 144 12.48 -24.89 13.91
N PRO A 145 13.09 -24.06 13.05
CA PRO A 145 14.41 -23.53 13.30
C PRO A 145 14.39 -22.69 14.58
N GLN A 146 15.42 -22.85 15.40
CA GLN A 146 15.64 -21.98 16.55
C GLN A 146 16.15 -20.64 16.05
N VAL A 147 15.51 -19.57 16.51
CA VAL A 147 15.87 -18.19 16.19
C VAL A 147 16.02 -17.43 17.49
N ASP A 148 16.94 -16.47 17.52
CA ASP A 148 17.13 -15.63 18.69
C ASP A 148 15.91 -14.73 18.86
N ALA A 149 15.24 -14.84 20.01
CA ALA A 149 14.14 -13.95 20.35
C ALA A 149 14.70 -12.57 20.71
N ILE A 150 14.19 -11.53 20.04
CA ILE A 150 14.58 -10.15 20.33
C ILE A 150 13.48 -9.52 21.17
N ARG A 151 13.83 -9.03 22.37
CA ARG A 151 12.86 -8.31 23.19
C ARG A 151 12.61 -6.92 22.60
N GLU A 152 11.44 -6.73 22.02
CA GLU A 152 10.95 -5.44 21.55
C GLU A 152 10.22 -4.66 22.66
N GLY A 153 10.30 -3.34 22.60
CA GLY A 153 9.49 -2.45 23.43
C GLY A 153 8.16 -2.10 22.76
N ALA A 154 7.20 -1.58 23.52
CA ALA A 154 5.90 -1.20 22.97
C ALA A 154 6.05 -0.15 21.85
N ALA A 155 5.28 -0.30 20.77
CA ALA A 155 5.23 0.65 19.67
C ALA A 155 4.50 1.95 20.07
N CYS A 156 4.85 3.06 19.41
CA CYS A 156 4.17 4.35 19.60
C CYS A 156 3.28 4.65 18.40
N ALA A 157 2.00 4.92 18.68
CA ALA A 157 1.03 5.34 17.68
C ALA A 157 1.26 6.82 17.28
N LEU A 158 2.13 7.07 16.29
CA LEU A 158 2.43 8.41 15.77
C LEU A 158 2.03 8.53 14.30
N TYR A 159 0.81 8.99 14.06
CA TYR A 159 0.21 9.05 12.72
C TYR A 159 0.48 10.35 11.97
N GLN A 160 0.74 11.42 12.72
CA GLN A 160 1.17 12.70 12.22
C GLN A 160 2.14 13.30 13.25
N VAL A 161 3.31 13.74 12.81
CA VAL A 161 4.25 14.45 13.69
C VAL A 161 3.67 15.84 14.00
N PRO A 162 3.55 16.25 15.27
CA PRO A 162 3.11 17.60 15.59
C PRO A 162 4.14 18.64 15.14
N HIS A 163 3.69 19.86 14.87
CA HIS A 163 4.55 20.97 14.46
C HIS A 163 4.15 22.25 15.19
N GLU A 164 5.10 23.18 15.35
CA GLU A 164 4.86 24.52 15.93
C GLU A 164 3.84 25.37 15.12
N LYS A 165 3.53 24.93 13.89
CA LYS A 165 2.61 25.61 12.96
C LYS A 165 1.40 24.69 12.76
N PRO A 166 0.19 25.25 12.56
CA PRO A 166 -0.97 24.45 12.16
C PRO A 166 -0.68 23.66 10.88
N THR A 167 -1.28 22.48 10.69
CA THR A 167 -0.98 21.57 9.58
C THR A 167 -1.00 22.26 8.21
N LEU A 168 -1.98 23.13 7.95
CA LEU A 168 -2.11 23.89 6.69
C LEU A 168 -0.97 24.87 6.41
N ARG A 169 -0.22 25.26 7.44
CA ARG A 169 0.92 26.18 7.37
C ARG A 169 2.24 25.53 7.74
N ALA A 170 2.20 24.29 8.21
CA ALA A 170 3.38 23.48 8.46
C ALA A 170 4.04 23.13 7.12
N PRO A 171 5.33 22.78 7.14
CA PRO A 171 6.00 22.14 6.01
C PRO A 171 5.24 20.90 5.52
N LYS A 172 5.52 20.48 4.29
CA LYS A 172 4.83 19.33 3.68
C LYS A 172 5.03 18.06 4.50
N GLN A 173 3.93 17.55 5.03
CA GLN A 173 3.85 16.24 5.68
C GLN A 173 3.17 15.28 4.70
N PHE A 174 3.98 14.55 3.94
CA PHE A 174 3.47 13.67 2.89
C PHE A 174 2.78 12.43 3.46
N VAL A 175 1.66 12.08 2.85
CA VAL A 175 0.86 10.88 3.10
C VAL A 175 0.98 9.91 1.93
N ASP A 176 0.98 10.45 0.72
CA ASP A 176 1.22 9.72 -0.52
C ASP A 176 2.34 10.44 -1.28
N LEU A 177 3.51 9.81 -1.35
CA LEU A 177 4.68 10.38 -2.01
C LEU A 177 4.56 10.39 -3.52
N GLN A 178 3.84 9.44 -4.12
CA GLN A 178 3.73 9.34 -5.57
C GLN A 178 2.79 10.40 -6.13
N ASN A 179 1.71 10.69 -5.39
CA ASN A 179 0.68 11.65 -5.80
C ASN A 179 0.83 13.02 -5.11
N ASP A 180 1.93 13.27 -4.39
CA ASP A 180 2.20 14.52 -3.66
C ASP A 180 1.09 14.90 -2.65
N VAL A 181 0.37 13.92 -2.10
CA VAL A 181 -0.71 14.18 -1.13
C VAL A 181 -0.11 14.41 0.25
N THR A 182 -0.56 15.47 0.91
CA THR A 182 -0.09 15.87 2.25
C THR A 182 -1.19 15.82 3.30
N ALA A 183 -0.81 15.82 4.57
CA ALA A 183 -1.74 16.00 5.70
C ALA A 183 -2.53 17.31 5.59
N ALA A 184 -1.96 18.36 5.00
CA ALA A 184 -2.65 19.61 4.73
C ALA A 184 -3.75 19.47 3.65
N ALA A 185 -3.54 18.63 2.63
CA ALA A 185 -4.54 18.34 1.61
C ALA A 185 -5.72 17.53 2.17
N ILE A 186 -5.41 16.54 3.02
CA ILE A 186 -6.41 15.86 3.84
C ILE A 186 -7.20 16.87 4.67
N GLU A 187 -6.49 17.77 5.36
CA GLU A 187 -7.11 18.74 6.24
C GLU A 187 -8.14 19.58 5.52
N LEU A 188 -7.75 20.10 4.36
CA LEU A 188 -8.61 20.88 3.50
C LEU A 188 -9.86 20.09 3.08
N ALA A 189 -9.72 18.84 2.65
CA ALA A 189 -10.84 18.00 2.25
C ALA A 189 -11.88 17.85 3.38
N THR A 190 -11.43 17.54 4.60
CA THR A 190 -12.31 17.47 5.77
C THR A 190 -12.97 18.80 6.10
N ARG A 191 -12.26 19.93 5.96
CA ARG A 191 -12.82 21.27 6.17
C ARG A 191 -13.88 21.65 5.14
N GLU A 192 -13.81 21.09 3.94
CA GLU A 192 -14.82 21.24 2.89
C GLU A 192 -16.02 20.30 3.06
N GLY A 193 -16.04 19.46 4.12
CA GLY A 193 -17.17 18.61 4.48
C GLY A 193 -17.07 17.17 3.98
N PHE A 194 -15.92 16.73 3.46
CA PHE A 194 -15.73 15.33 3.10
C PHE A 194 -15.52 14.46 4.36
N GLU A 195 -16.57 13.73 4.79
CA GLU A 195 -16.53 12.84 5.97
C GLU A 195 -16.06 11.41 5.67
N SER A 196 -16.30 10.89 4.45
CA SER A 196 -16.00 9.50 4.09
C SER A 196 -14.59 9.38 3.50
N ILE A 197 -13.86 8.33 3.89
CA ILE A 197 -12.53 8.01 3.32
C ILE A 197 -12.57 7.87 1.79
N GLU A 198 -13.66 7.33 1.24
CA GLU A 198 -13.83 7.20 -0.21
C GLU A 198 -13.97 8.57 -0.89
N HIS A 199 -14.52 9.57 -0.18
CA HIS A 199 -14.60 10.95 -0.69
C HIS A 199 -13.25 11.64 -0.61
N VAL A 200 -12.56 11.53 0.53
CA VAL A 200 -11.23 12.13 0.71
C VAL A 200 -10.23 11.54 -0.30
N LYS A 201 -10.29 10.23 -0.54
CA LYS A 201 -9.51 9.56 -1.60
C LYS A 201 -9.77 10.16 -2.97
N ARG A 202 -11.04 10.33 -3.36
CA ARG A 202 -11.40 10.91 -4.67
C ARG A 202 -11.03 12.38 -4.80
N TYR A 203 -11.13 13.13 -3.71
CA TYR A 203 -10.81 14.55 -3.68
C TYR A 203 -9.29 14.81 -3.75
N THR A 204 -8.51 14.05 -2.97
CA THR A 204 -7.05 14.23 -2.85
C THR A 204 -6.25 13.42 -3.87
N ALA A 205 -6.90 12.50 -4.58
CA ALA A 205 -6.26 11.47 -5.42
C ALA A 205 -5.31 10.51 -4.67
N MET A 206 -5.41 10.43 -3.34
CA MET A 206 -4.57 9.54 -2.52
C MET A 206 -4.76 8.07 -2.88
N GLY A 207 -3.65 7.34 -3.07
CA GLY A 207 -3.68 5.90 -3.31
C GLY A 207 -4.14 5.49 -4.70
N PHE A 208 -4.12 6.40 -5.68
CA PHE A 208 -4.25 6.09 -7.11
C PHE A 208 -2.90 5.88 -7.80
N GLY A 209 -1.80 5.92 -7.05
CA GLY A 209 -0.46 5.65 -7.54
C GLY A 209 -0.28 4.20 -7.99
N THR A 210 0.82 3.94 -8.68
CA THR A 210 1.21 2.58 -9.11
C THR A 210 1.53 1.66 -7.92
N ASP A 211 1.84 2.24 -6.77
CA ASP A 211 2.05 1.53 -5.50
C ASP A 211 0.75 1.05 -4.83
N GLN A 212 -0.42 1.33 -5.43
CA GLN A 212 -1.77 0.96 -4.94
C GLN A 212 -1.97 1.26 -3.45
N ALA A 213 -1.37 2.36 -2.97
CA ALA A 213 -1.46 2.79 -1.58
C ALA A 213 -0.89 1.78 -0.56
N SER A 214 0.05 0.92 -0.97
CA SER A 214 0.76 0.00 -0.06
C SER A 214 1.52 0.77 1.03
N SER A 215 1.97 1.99 0.73
CA SER A 215 2.63 2.90 1.67
C SER A 215 1.63 3.84 2.40
N ALA A 216 0.58 4.29 1.70
CA ALA A 216 -0.24 5.43 2.12
C ALA A 216 -1.53 5.06 2.89
N ILE A 217 -2.17 3.92 2.60
CA ILE A 217 -3.54 3.65 3.11
C ILE A 217 -3.58 3.03 4.49
N SER A 218 -2.50 2.34 4.89
CA SER A 218 -2.45 1.55 6.12
C SER A 218 -2.19 2.41 7.36
N THR A 219 -1.32 3.42 7.24
CA THR A 219 -0.79 4.15 8.39
C THR A 219 -1.59 5.42 8.73
N VAL A 220 -2.27 6.02 7.77
CA VAL A 220 -2.65 7.45 7.90
C VAL A 220 -4.08 7.68 8.40
N TRP A 221 -5.10 7.00 7.85
CA TRP A 221 -6.50 7.40 8.12
C TRP A 221 -7.22 6.84 9.37
N PRO A 222 -6.84 5.72 10.03
CA PRO A 222 -7.62 5.20 11.17
C PRO A 222 -7.67 6.12 12.38
N SER A 223 -6.68 7.01 12.48
CA SER A 223 -6.33 7.71 13.72
C SER A 223 -6.06 9.19 13.53
N LEU A 224 -5.81 9.66 12.30
CA LEU A 224 -5.95 11.09 11.96
C LEU A 224 -7.31 11.65 12.38
N PRO A 225 -8.45 10.97 12.15
CA PRO A 225 -9.76 11.39 12.63
C PRO A 225 -9.87 11.42 14.17
N ALA A 226 -9.19 10.54 14.90
CA ALA A 226 -9.20 10.52 16.37
C ALA A 226 -8.31 11.64 16.96
N ALA A 227 -7.11 11.83 16.41
CA ALA A 227 -6.21 12.95 16.73
C ALA A 227 -6.78 14.31 16.29
N TRP A 228 -7.70 14.31 15.33
CA TRP A 228 -8.43 15.48 14.87
C TRP A 228 -9.76 15.70 15.58
N ALA A 229 -10.43 14.63 16.03
CA ALA A 229 -11.68 14.70 16.79
C ALA A 229 -11.46 15.41 18.13
N SER A 230 -10.29 15.25 18.74
CA SER A 230 -9.90 16.03 19.92
C SER A 230 -9.65 17.52 19.60
N ARG A 231 -9.32 17.87 18.35
CA ARG A 231 -8.97 19.24 17.92
C ARG A 231 -10.14 19.99 17.25
N SER A 232 -11.10 19.28 16.66
CA SER A 232 -12.23 19.82 15.91
C SER A 232 -13.38 18.81 15.86
N PRO A 233 -14.13 18.61 16.96
CA PRO A 233 -15.17 17.56 17.08
C PRO A 233 -16.25 17.62 15.99
N ARG A 234 -16.50 18.82 15.43
CA ARG A 234 -17.48 19.05 14.36
C ARG A 234 -17.04 18.51 12.99
N TRP A 235 -15.74 18.35 12.76
CA TRP A 235 -15.14 18.06 11.45
C TRP A 235 -14.35 16.76 11.44
N ALA A 236 -14.50 15.93 12.48
CA ALA A 236 -13.90 14.61 12.55
C ALA A 236 -14.59 13.68 11.53
N PRO A 237 -13.88 13.18 10.51
CA PRO A 237 -14.48 12.28 9.55
C PRO A 237 -14.86 10.96 10.23
N ARG A 238 -16.04 10.43 9.92
CA ARG A 238 -16.46 9.13 10.44
C ARG A 238 -15.62 8.03 9.82
N TYR A 239 -14.83 7.35 10.65
CA TYR A 239 -14.05 6.22 10.20
C TYR A 239 -14.97 5.04 9.82
N SER A 240 -15.02 4.70 8.54
CA SER A 240 -15.87 3.63 7.98
C SER A 240 -15.12 2.34 7.64
N GLY A 241 -13.84 2.25 8.02
CA GLY A 241 -12.92 1.18 7.59
C GLY A 241 -12.03 1.62 6.42
N PRO A 242 -11.08 0.76 5.99
CA PRO A 242 -10.23 1.06 4.84
C PRO A 242 -11.02 1.05 3.53
N THR A 243 -10.49 1.72 2.50
CA THR A 243 -11.13 1.75 1.18
C THR A 243 -11.16 0.38 0.54
N THR A 244 -12.12 0.17 -0.36
CA THR A 244 -12.25 -1.10 -1.09
C THR A 244 -10.99 -1.39 -1.91
N ARG A 245 -10.31 -2.53 -1.63
CA ARG A 245 -9.22 -3.03 -2.49
C ARG A 245 -9.77 -3.81 -3.67
N ARG A 246 -9.13 -3.65 -4.83
CA ARG A 246 -9.53 -4.29 -6.09
C ARG A 246 -8.36 -5.04 -6.69
N SER A 247 -8.66 -6.11 -7.42
CA SER A 247 -7.67 -6.81 -8.22
C SER A 247 -7.14 -5.93 -9.36
N PRO A 248 -5.87 -6.09 -9.77
CA PRO A 248 -4.83 -6.95 -9.18
C PRO A 248 -4.14 -6.29 -7.96
N SER A 249 -3.60 -7.08 -7.01
CA SER A 249 -2.90 -6.55 -5.83
C SER A 249 -1.58 -5.84 -6.15
N ALA A 250 -1.02 -6.10 -7.32
CA ALA A 250 0.11 -5.38 -7.90
C ALA A 250 -0.11 -5.25 -9.42
N PRO A 251 0.43 -4.20 -10.07
CA PRO A 251 0.30 -4.04 -11.52
C PRO A 251 0.80 -5.28 -12.26
N SER A 252 -0.01 -5.81 -13.17
CA SER A 252 0.37 -6.92 -14.05
C SER A 252 0.32 -6.43 -15.50
N PRO A 253 1.37 -6.67 -16.31
CA PRO A 253 1.34 -6.33 -17.73
C PRO A 253 0.12 -6.95 -18.44
N ALA A 254 -0.59 -6.14 -19.23
CA ALA A 254 -1.79 -6.57 -19.96
C ALA A 254 -1.53 -7.78 -20.86
N ALA A 255 -0.30 -7.93 -21.38
CA ALA A 255 0.11 -9.06 -22.21
C ALA A 255 0.03 -10.42 -21.49
N ILE A 256 0.25 -10.47 -20.17
CA ILE A 256 0.19 -11.71 -19.39
C ILE A 256 -1.28 -12.18 -19.24
N ALA A 257 -2.21 -11.24 -19.05
CA ALA A 257 -3.64 -11.51 -19.02
C ALA A 257 -4.23 -11.81 -20.41
N ALA A 258 -3.52 -11.44 -21.48
CA ALA A 258 -3.95 -11.59 -22.87
C ALA A 258 -3.38 -12.84 -23.57
N THR A 259 -2.80 -13.79 -22.83
CA THR A 259 -2.17 -14.99 -23.40
C THR A 259 -3.15 -15.90 -24.16
N SER A 260 -4.46 -15.73 -23.98
CA SER A 260 -5.50 -16.39 -24.78
C SER A 260 -6.10 -15.51 -25.90
N SER A 261 -5.63 -14.28 -26.09
CA SER A 261 -6.22 -13.29 -27.01
C SER A 261 -5.37 -12.86 -28.22
N THR A 262 -4.22 -13.50 -28.46
CA THR A 262 -3.54 -13.54 -29.77
C THR A 262 -4.37 -14.37 -30.77
N PRO A 263 -4.31 -14.13 -32.11
CA PRO A 263 -5.36 -14.44 -33.12
C PRO A 263 -5.68 -15.93 -33.35
N SER A 264 -6.16 -16.59 -32.32
CA SER A 264 -6.90 -17.85 -32.29
C SER A 264 -8.25 -17.66 -31.57
N VAL A 265 -8.62 -16.40 -31.24
CA VAL A 265 -9.72 -16.00 -30.32
C VAL A 265 -11.12 -16.21 -30.88
N THR A 266 -11.24 -16.72 -32.09
CA THR A 266 -12.43 -17.44 -32.51
C THR A 266 -12.02 -18.27 -33.71
N PRO A 267 -12.13 -19.61 -33.68
CA PRO A 267 -12.01 -20.36 -34.91
C PRO A 267 -13.08 -19.80 -35.87
N PRO A 268 -12.73 -19.28 -37.06
CA PRO A 268 -13.75 -18.86 -38.01
C PRO A 268 -14.62 -20.08 -38.28
N CYS A 269 -15.94 -19.92 -38.13
CA CYS A 269 -16.88 -20.98 -38.46
C CYS A 269 -16.91 -21.11 -39.99
N THR A 270 -16.01 -21.91 -40.56
CA THR A 270 -15.91 -22.11 -42.01
C THR A 270 -16.92 -23.16 -42.43
N SER A 271 -18.05 -22.74 -43.01
CA SER A 271 -18.90 -23.65 -43.77
C SER A 271 -18.29 -23.87 -45.17
N GLY A 272 -17.68 -25.04 -45.37
CA GLY A 272 -17.48 -25.60 -46.71
C GLY A 272 -16.17 -25.24 -47.44
N THR A 273 -15.58 -26.28 -48.01
CA THR A 273 -14.38 -26.31 -48.85
C THR A 273 -14.62 -25.67 -50.22
N TRP A 274 -14.33 -24.37 -50.39
CA TRP A 274 -14.02 -23.79 -51.71
C TRP A 274 -12.90 -22.74 -51.59
N LYS A 275 -11.87 -22.89 -52.43
CA LYS A 275 -10.60 -22.16 -52.41
C LYS A 275 -10.79 -20.63 -52.45
N THR A 276 -10.17 -19.92 -51.51
CA THR A 276 -10.06 -18.46 -51.51
C THR A 276 -9.23 -17.98 -52.71
N ALA A 277 -9.82 -17.20 -53.61
CA ALA A 277 -9.13 -16.55 -54.72
C ALA A 277 -8.32 -15.31 -54.25
N PRO A 278 -7.26 -14.89 -54.95
CA PRO A 278 -6.22 -13.99 -54.40
C PRO A 278 -6.64 -12.54 -54.10
N SER A 279 -7.91 -12.14 -54.33
CA SER A 279 -8.34 -10.73 -54.26
C SER A 279 -9.66 -10.48 -53.51
N SER A 280 -10.18 -11.45 -52.76
CA SER A 280 -11.39 -11.24 -51.94
C SER A 280 -11.07 -10.60 -50.59
N ARG A 281 -11.73 -9.49 -50.24
CA ARG A 281 -11.79 -8.96 -48.86
C ARG A 281 -13.01 -9.54 -48.15
N THR A 282 -12.79 -10.17 -47.00
CA THR A 282 -13.84 -10.63 -46.09
C THR A 282 -14.00 -9.65 -44.94
N TRP A 283 -15.25 -9.44 -44.50
CA TRP A 283 -15.57 -8.66 -43.31
C TRP A 283 -16.00 -9.62 -42.19
N ALA A 284 -15.65 -9.32 -40.95
CA ALA A 284 -16.07 -10.12 -39.80
C ALA A 284 -17.45 -9.66 -39.32
N SER A 285 -18.50 -10.39 -39.68
CA SER A 285 -19.75 -10.42 -38.92
C SER A 285 -19.75 -11.71 -38.10
N GLY A 286 -20.24 -11.69 -36.86
CA GLY A 286 -20.28 -12.85 -35.94
C GLY A 286 -21.07 -14.07 -36.43
N SER A 287 -21.56 -14.03 -37.66
CA SER A 287 -22.12 -15.13 -38.46
C SER A 287 -21.73 -14.89 -39.92
N ALA A 288 -21.40 -15.97 -40.65
CA ALA A 288 -20.69 -15.92 -41.95
C ALA A 288 -21.32 -14.94 -42.97
N PRO A 289 -20.61 -13.90 -43.43
CA PRO A 289 -21.12 -12.99 -44.45
C PRO A 289 -20.90 -13.54 -45.88
N GLY A 290 -21.90 -13.35 -46.73
CA GLY A 290 -21.85 -13.74 -48.16
C GLY A 290 -20.77 -12.98 -48.95
N ILE A 291 -20.09 -13.69 -49.86
CA ILE A 291 -18.97 -13.18 -50.66
C ILE A 291 -19.50 -12.51 -51.95
N PHE A 292 -19.27 -11.21 -52.13
CA PHE A 292 -19.55 -10.50 -53.39
C PHE A 292 -18.28 -10.38 -54.25
N HIS A 293 -18.37 -10.72 -55.54
CA HIS A 293 -17.26 -10.64 -56.49
C HIS A 293 -17.31 -9.33 -57.30
N LYS A 294 -16.29 -8.48 -57.21
CA LYS A 294 -16.10 -7.35 -58.14
C LYS A 294 -15.51 -7.87 -59.45
N ARG A 295 -16.24 -7.76 -60.57
CA ARG A 295 -15.65 -7.91 -61.92
C ARG A 295 -15.02 -6.59 -62.34
N SER A 296 -13.71 -6.60 -62.61
CA SER A 296 -12.98 -5.51 -63.25
C SER A 296 -12.74 -5.89 -64.71
N THR A 297 -13.29 -5.12 -65.64
CA THR A 297 -13.03 -5.24 -67.08
C THR A 297 -11.79 -4.40 -67.43
N ALA A 298 -10.74 -5.07 -67.90
CA ALA A 298 -9.52 -4.44 -68.39
C ALA A 298 -9.58 -4.22 -69.91
N SER A 299 -9.20 -3.03 -70.38
CA SER A 299 -8.87 -2.72 -71.77
C SER A 299 -7.48 -2.06 -71.83
N ARG A 300 -6.74 -2.34 -72.89
CA ARG A 300 -5.26 -2.49 -72.99
C ARG A 300 -4.49 -1.28 -73.55
N ARG A 301 -3.30 -1.01 -72.95
CA ARG A 301 -1.94 -0.74 -73.53
C ARG A 301 -1.68 0.59 -74.32
N PRO A 302 -0.40 0.96 -74.62
CA PRO A 302 0.86 0.92 -73.85
C PRO A 302 1.72 2.24 -73.92
N CYS A 303 2.90 2.22 -73.28
CA CYS A 303 3.93 3.27 -73.08
C CYS A 303 4.46 4.06 -74.29
N MET A 304 4.91 5.31 -74.04
CA MET A 304 6.22 5.85 -74.48
C MET A 304 6.62 7.11 -73.68
N MET A 305 7.86 7.12 -73.20
CA MET A 305 8.69 8.25 -72.73
C MET A 305 9.51 8.77 -73.93
N PRO A 306 10.06 10.00 -73.96
CA PRO A 306 10.93 10.61 -72.94
C PRO A 306 10.41 11.89 -72.29
#